data_AF-A0A4Q3RGY6-F1
#
_entry.id   AF-A0A4Q3RGY6-F1
#
_cell.length_a   1.000
_cell.length_b   1.000
_cell.length_c   1.000
_cell.angle_alpha   90.00
_cell.angle_beta   90.00
_cell.angle_gamma   90.00
#
_symmetry.space_group_name_H-M   'P 1'
#
loop_
_entity.id
_entity.type
_entity.pdbx_description
1 polymer ?
#
loop_
_entity_poly.entity_id
_entity_poly.type
_entity_poly.pdbx_seq_one_letter_code
_entity_poly.pdbx_strand_id
1 'polypeptide(L)'
;GVSIVDINSDGFDDIYICTFGKNLLRSSPNLLFINQHDLTFKEQGQQYGLADTGYSSQAAFFDYDRDGDLDMYLANYSFGNSNTSANNIIPRDYTGYSIANDRLYRNDSDSLQGGHPVFTDVSMQAGIKDDGYGLGVVISDFNSDGWPDVYVADDFLSNDYLWLNNKNGTFTNTIAKSIRHQSYSSMGVDAADINNDGLADVVTLDMLPETNERKKTSVFFMNYERYQTERMRGYEPEFMRNMLQLNNGNRLRGDTLVPFFSEIGQMAGIAATDWSWSVLLADFNNDGWKDMHVTNGIGRDFINADFVEFSSQVLNTSGEKKEQQAKVRQKLASLDHVNL
;
A
#
# COMPACT_ATOMS: atom_id res chain seq x y z
N GLY A 1 -1.39 9.08 4.55
CA GLY A 1 -0.20 8.66 5.29
C GLY A 1 0.47 9.88 5.87
N VAL A 2 1.26 9.68 6.93
CA VAL A 2 2.13 10.70 7.51
C VAL A 2 3.53 10.11 7.58
N SER A 3 4.52 10.86 7.11
CA SER A 3 5.93 10.48 7.24
C SER A 3 6.63 11.50 8.13
N ILE A 4 7.46 11.01 9.03
CA ILE A 4 8.33 11.80 9.90
C ILE A 4 9.75 11.60 9.39
N VAL A 5 10.44 12.69 9.04
CA VAL A 5 11.74 12.63 8.37
C VAL A 5 12.51 13.92 8.61
N ASP A 6 13.81 13.85 8.87
CA ASP A 6 14.72 15.00 8.78
C ASP A 6 15.12 15.18 7.30
N ILE A 7 14.27 15.89 6.53
CA ILE A 7 14.40 15.92 5.06
C ILE A 7 15.58 16.78 4.61
N ASN A 8 15.98 17.76 5.43
CA ASN A 8 17.00 18.76 5.11
C ASN A 8 18.32 18.53 5.88
N SER A 9 18.41 17.44 6.66
CA SER A 9 19.57 17.05 7.46
C SER A 9 20.00 18.09 8.50
N ASP A 10 19.04 18.81 9.09
CA ASP A 10 19.31 19.81 10.12
C ASP A 10 19.24 19.24 11.56
N GLY A 11 18.91 17.96 11.70
CA GLY A 11 18.79 17.24 12.95
C GLY A 11 17.40 17.33 13.61
N PHE A 12 16.41 17.90 12.93
CA PHE A 12 15.04 18.01 13.42
C PHE A 12 14.05 17.30 12.49
N ASP A 13 13.11 16.58 13.08
CA ASP A 13 12.06 15.90 12.32
C ASP A 13 11.08 16.90 11.68
N ASP A 14 10.87 16.74 10.38
CA ASP A 14 9.83 17.35 9.57
C ASP A 14 8.65 16.39 9.35
N ILE A 15 7.52 16.92 8.87
CA ILE A 15 6.28 16.15 8.71
C ILE A 15 5.76 16.27 7.28
N TYR A 16 5.72 15.15 6.56
CA TYR A 16 5.05 15.05 5.26
C TYR A 16 3.67 14.40 5.41
N ILE A 17 2.65 14.99 4.78
CA ILE A 17 1.25 14.54 4.89
C ILE A 17 0.67 14.34 3.49
N CYS A 18 0.28 13.09 3.20
CA CYS A 18 -0.49 12.77 2.01
C CYS A 18 -1.96 13.19 2.17
N THR A 19 -2.55 13.79 1.14
CA THR A 19 -3.93 14.32 1.22
C THR A 19 -4.81 13.89 0.04
N PHE A 20 -6.12 13.86 0.27
CA PHE A 20 -7.13 13.61 -0.78
C PHE A 20 -8.12 14.78 -0.95
N GLY A 21 -7.99 15.81 -0.11
CA GLY A 21 -8.90 16.96 -0.05
C GLY A 21 -10.26 16.67 0.62
N LYS A 22 -11.04 17.74 0.84
CA LYS A 22 -12.37 17.65 1.48
C LYS A 22 -13.41 16.96 0.60
N ASN A 23 -13.21 16.98 -0.72
CA ASN A 23 -14.00 16.27 -1.70
C ASN A 23 -13.15 15.97 -2.94
N LEU A 24 -13.49 14.89 -3.64
CA LEU A 24 -12.80 14.44 -4.86
C LEU A 24 -13.01 15.37 -6.07
N LEU A 25 -13.64 16.53 -5.90
CA LEU A 25 -13.88 17.50 -6.98
C LEU A 25 -12.77 18.54 -7.09
N ARG A 26 -11.94 18.68 -6.05
CA ARG A 26 -10.81 19.61 -6.04
C ARG A 26 -9.61 18.87 -5.53
N SER A 27 -8.57 18.80 -6.36
CA SER A 27 -7.28 18.33 -5.91
C SER A 27 -6.80 19.18 -4.72
N SER A 28 -6.15 18.52 -3.76
CA SER A 28 -5.46 19.14 -2.64
C SER A 28 -4.01 18.70 -2.69
N PRO A 29 -3.06 19.63 -2.59
CA PRO A 29 -1.66 19.26 -2.56
C PRO A 29 -1.32 18.52 -1.27
N ASN A 30 -0.41 17.56 -1.35
CA ASN A 30 0.30 17.06 -0.18
C ASN A 30 1.05 18.20 0.51
N LEU A 31 1.24 18.07 1.82
CA LEU A 31 1.78 19.11 2.67
C LEU A 31 3.12 18.66 3.24
N LEU A 32 4.11 19.55 3.24
CA LEU A 32 5.39 19.34 3.92
C LEU A 32 5.56 20.43 4.96
N PHE A 33 5.65 20.06 6.22
CA PHE A 33 5.82 20.95 7.36
C PHE A 33 7.26 20.88 7.86
N ILE A 34 8.03 21.94 7.60
CA ILE A 34 9.43 22.06 8.03
C ILE A 34 9.51 22.57 9.46
N ASN A 35 10.26 21.90 10.30
CA ASN A 35 10.51 22.26 11.69
C ASN A 35 11.30 23.58 11.77
N GLN A 36 10.83 24.54 12.58
CA GLN A 36 11.48 25.84 12.75
C GLN A 36 12.36 25.91 14.00
N HIS A 37 12.63 24.77 14.64
CA HIS A 37 13.48 24.60 15.83
C HIS A 37 12.94 25.29 17.10
N ASP A 38 11.66 25.68 17.09
CA ASP A 38 10.97 26.35 18.19
C ASP A 38 9.58 25.76 18.47
N LEU A 39 9.37 24.48 18.09
CA LEU A 39 8.09 23.76 18.11
C LEU A 39 7.03 24.33 17.16
N THR A 40 7.40 25.24 16.26
CA THR A 40 6.56 25.65 15.15
C THR A 40 6.98 24.96 13.85
N PHE A 41 6.03 24.86 12.93
CA PHE A 41 6.23 24.24 11.63
C PHE A 41 5.77 25.19 10.53
N LYS A 42 6.47 25.18 9.41
CA LYS A 42 6.14 25.97 8.22
C LYS A 42 5.82 25.05 7.05
N GLU A 43 4.65 25.22 6.45
CA GLU A 43 4.28 24.50 5.23
C GLU A 43 5.13 25.01 4.05
N GLN A 44 5.85 24.10 3.38
CA GLN A 44 6.80 24.40 2.30
C GLN A 44 6.77 23.35 1.17
N GLY A 45 5.72 22.53 1.06
CA GLY A 45 5.64 21.44 0.07
C GLY A 45 5.85 21.93 -1.37
N GLN A 46 5.29 23.10 -1.72
CA GLN A 46 5.49 23.67 -3.05
C GLN A 46 6.94 24.10 -3.30
N GLN A 47 7.62 24.62 -2.27
CA GLN A 47 9.00 25.10 -2.40
C GLN A 47 9.96 23.94 -2.59
N TYR A 48 9.71 22.83 -1.89
CA TYR A 48 10.48 21.59 -2.02
C TYR A 48 10.11 20.78 -3.27
N GLY A 49 9.07 21.13 -4.02
CA GLY A 49 8.62 20.35 -5.18
C GLY A 49 7.79 19.11 -4.82
N LEU A 50 7.33 19.00 -3.56
CA LEU A 50 6.63 17.84 -3.01
C LEU A 50 5.12 18.07 -2.77
N ALA A 51 4.57 19.19 -3.24
CA ALA A 51 3.14 19.49 -3.22
C ALA A 51 2.36 18.72 -4.31
N ASP A 52 2.52 17.39 -4.33
CA ASP A 52 1.82 16.52 -5.29
C ASP A 52 0.31 16.61 -5.12
N THR A 53 -0.41 16.51 -6.23
CA THR A 53 -1.87 16.75 -6.29
C THR A 53 -2.67 15.49 -6.61
N GLY A 54 -1.98 14.35 -6.74
CA GLY A 54 -2.56 13.03 -6.84
C GLY A 54 -3.22 12.60 -5.53
N TYR A 55 -3.86 11.44 -5.57
CA TYR A 55 -4.46 10.87 -4.38
C TYR A 55 -3.42 10.00 -3.68
N SER A 56 -2.55 10.60 -2.88
CA SER A 56 -1.47 9.85 -2.24
C SER A 56 -1.89 9.21 -0.92
N SER A 57 -1.47 7.96 -0.70
CA SER A 57 -1.81 7.18 0.50
C SER A 57 -0.66 7.12 1.49
N GLN A 58 0.58 6.99 1.04
CA GLN A 58 1.78 6.88 1.87
C GLN A 58 3.01 7.39 1.12
N ALA A 59 3.97 7.94 1.86
CA ALA A 59 5.28 8.30 1.34
C ALA A 59 6.36 7.55 2.12
N ALA A 60 7.49 7.27 1.47
CA ALA A 60 8.69 6.72 2.09
C ALA A 60 9.90 7.50 1.61
N PHE A 61 10.73 7.95 2.54
CA PHE A 61 11.95 8.70 2.26
C PHE A 61 13.17 7.79 2.42
N PHE A 62 14.05 7.76 1.43
CA PHE A 62 15.21 6.89 1.38
C PHE A 62 16.19 7.35 0.29
N ASP A 63 17.48 7.04 0.44
CA ASP A 63 18.54 7.36 -0.52
C ASP A 63 18.60 6.26 -1.60
N TYR A 64 17.87 6.42 -2.71
CA TYR A 64 17.71 5.34 -3.68
C TYR A 64 18.88 5.22 -4.65
N ASP A 65 19.61 6.31 -4.90
CA ASP A 65 20.75 6.32 -5.81
C ASP A 65 22.12 6.38 -5.11
N ARG A 66 22.12 6.42 -3.77
CA ARG A 66 23.28 6.35 -2.88
C ARG A 66 24.20 7.56 -2.98
N ASP A 67 23.64 8.73 -3.28
CA ASP A 67 24.39 9.98 -3.33
C ASP A 67 24.46 10.70 -1.97
N GLY A 68 23.73 10.20 -0.96
CA GLY A 68 23.78 10.62 0.42
C GLY A 68 22.70 11.63 0.81
N ASP A 69 21.74 11.93 -0.06
CA ASP A 69 20.52 12.65 0.30
C ASP A 69 19.28 11.74 0.25
N LEU A 70 18.16 12.21 0.82
CA LEU A 70 16.91 11.43 0.86
C LEU A 70 16.03 11.80 -0.32
N ASP A 71 15.65 10.79 -1.09
CA ASP A 71 14.61 10.84 -2.11
C ASP A 71 13.24 10.45 -1.53
N MET A 72 12.20 10.44 -2.36
CA MET A 72 10.85 10.07 -1.92
C MET A 72 10.12 9.16 -2.91
N TYR A 73 9.64 8.01 -2.44
CA TYR A 73 8.60 7.22 -3.10
C TYR A 73 7.22 7.61 -2.56
N LEU A 74 6.24 7.80 -3.43
CA LEU A 74 4.87 8.18 -3.09
C LEU A 74 3.89 7.18 -3.68
N ALA A 75 3.26 6.39 -2.81
CA ALA A 75 2.15 5.53 -3.20
C ALA A 75 0.91 6.39 -3.46
N ASN A 76 0.29 6.15 -4.61
CA ASN A 76 -0.95 6.77 -5.03
C ASN A 76 -2.09 5.75 -5.04
N TYR A 77 -3.30 6.30 -4.97
CA TYR A 77 -4.54 5.57 -4.90
C TYR A 77 -5.48 6.07 -5.99
N SER A 78 -6.42 5.23 -6.42
CA SER A 78 -7.49 5.65 -7.32
C SER A 78 -8.82 5.72 -6.59
N PHE A 79 -9.47 6.88 -6.60
CA PHE A 79 -10.90 6.94 -6.23
C PHE A 79 -11.84 6.71 -7.41
N GLY A 80 -11.29 6.22 -8.53
CA GLY A 80 -12.01 5.95 -9.78
C GLY A 80 -12.49 7.22 -10.49
N ASN A 81 -12.63 7.13 -11.80
CA ASN A 81 -13.66 7.89 -12.50
C ASN A 81 -14.98 7.12 -12.33
N SER A 82 -16.11 7.81 -12.27
CA SER A 82 -17.43 7.31 -11.83
C SER A 82 -18.01 6.06 -12.54
N ASN A 83 -17.28 5.42 -13.45
CA ASN A 83 -17.74 4.32 -14.31
C ASN A 83 -16.94 3.02 -14.15
N THR A 84 -15.89 2.96 -13.33
CA THR A 84 -15.14 1.71 -13.10
C THR A 84 -14.98 1.42 -11.60
N SER A 85 -15.41 0.22 -11.19
CA SER A 85 -15.18 -0.29 -9.84
C SER A 85 -13.73 -0.76 -9.73
N ALA A 86 -13.09 -0.57 -8.57
CA ALA A 86 -11.72 -1.00 -8.34
C ALA A 86 -11.50 -2.51 -8.54
N ASN A 87 -12.55 -3.31 -8.37
CA ASN A 87 -12.55 -4.76 -8.60
C ASN A 87 -12.99 -5.16 -10.03
N ASN A 88 -13.07 -4.22 -10.98
CA ASN A 88 -13.34 -4.56 -12.37
C ASN A 88 -12.10 -5.17 -13.02
N ILE A 89 -12.28 -6.34 -13.63
CA ILE A 89 -11.19 -7.05 -14.31
C ILE A 89 -10.92 -6.41 -15.67
N ILE A 90 -9.91 -5.53 -15.71
CA ILE A 90 -9.44 -4.82 -16.90
C ILE A 90 -7.96 -5.18 -17.17
N PRO A 91 -7.41 -4.90 -18.35
CA PRO A 91 -5.96 -4.99 -18.54
C PRO A 91 -5.24 -3.98 -17.63
N ARG A 92 -4.12 -4.39 -17.02
CA ARG A 92 -3.25 -3.53 -16.23
C ARG A 92 -2.66 -2.38 -17.06
N ASP A 93 -2.52 -1.20 -16.46
CA ASP A 93 -1.95 -0.02 -17.11
C ASP A 93 -0.46 0.13 -16.73
N TYR A 94 0.39 -0.03 -17.74
CA TYR A 94 1.86 0.11 -17.62
C TYR A 94 2.39 1.37 -18.29
N THR A 95 1.51 2.34 -18.58
CA THR A 95 1.88 3.52 -19.36
C THR A 95 2.58 4.59 -18.53
N GLY A 96 2.39 4.59 -17.20
CA GLY A 96 2.86 5.63 -16.28
C GLY A 96 2.05 6.93 -16.32
N TYR A 97 0.89 6.94 -16.99
CA TYR A 97 0.01 8.13 -17.07
C TYR A 97 -1.31 7.96 -16.33
N SER A 98 -1.49 6.84 -15.61
CA SER A 98 -2.65 6.66 -14.73
C SER A 98 -2.64 7.70 -13.62
N ILE A 99 -3.83 8.13 -13.19
CA ILE A 99 -3.99 9.00 -12.02
C ILE A 99 -3.55 8.32 -10.73
N ALA A 100 -3.44 7.00 -10.74
CA ALA A 100 -3.06 6.16 -9.63
C ALA A 100 -1.65 5.60 -9.77
N ASN A 101 -0.86 6.12 -10.72
CA ASN A 101 0.55 5.77 -10.82
C ASN A 101 1.32 6.37 -9.66
N ASP A 102 2.10 5.53 -9.00
CA ASP A 102 3.02 5.93 -7.93
C ASP A 102 4.10 6.87 -8.46
N ARG A 103 4.70 7.64 -7.55
CA ARG A 103 5.75 8.61 -7.91
C ARG A 103 7.07 8.28 -7.25
N LEU A 104 8.15 8.53 -7.98
CA LEU A 104 9.49 8.65 -7.44
C LEU A 104 9.99 10.08 -7.65
N TYR A 105 10.33 10.75 -6.56
CA TYR A 105 10.91 12.07 -6.57
C TYR A 105 12.38 11.96 -6.18
N ARG A 106 13.28 12.38 -7.07
CA ARG A 106 14.69 12.51 -6.75
C ARG A 106 14.97 13.87 -6.11
N ASN A 107 15.76 13.90 -5.06
CA ASN A 107 16.30 15.13 -4.54
C ASN A 107 17.43 15.63 -5.46
N ASP A 108 17.23 16.77 -6.11
CA ASP A 108 18.18 17.39 -7.04
C ASP A 108 18.99 18.51 -6.37
N SER A 109 19.09 18.48 -5.05
CA SER A 109 19.72 19.58 -4.32
C SER A 109 21.23 19.65 -4.57
N ASP A 110 21.70 20.81 -5.01
CA ASP A 110 23.13 21.09 -5.04
C ASP A 110 23.56 21.48 -3.61
N SER A 111 24.14 20.52 -2.89
CA SER A 111 24.69 20.70 -1.54
C SER A 111 25.66 21.89 -1.40
N LEU A 112 26.16 22.45 -2.51
CA LEU A 112 27.08 23.59 -2.54
C LEU A 112 26.40 24.96 -2.60
N GLN A 113 25.09 25.05 -2.86
CA GLN A 113 24.41 26.33 -3.10
C GLN A 113 23.68 26.92 -1.88
N GLY A 114 23.71 26.26 -0.73
CA GLY A 114 23.15 26.80 0.51
C GLY A 114 21.65 27.10 0.39
N GLY A 115 20.86 26.04 0.22
CA GLY A 115 19.40 26.07 0.12
C GLY A 115 18.79 24.82 0.74
N HIS A 116 17.47 24.72 0.66
CA HIS A 116 16.76 23.50 1.07
C HIS A 116 16.72 22.48 -0.07
N PRO A 117 16.46 21.19 0.23
CA PRO A 117 16.21 20.15 -0.77
C PRO A 117 15.14 20.56 -1.81
N VAL A 118 15.34 20.15 -3.07
CA VAL A 118 14.38 20.39 -4.16
C VAL A 118 14.19 19.09 -4.92
N PHE A 119 12.95 18.66 -5.02
CA PHE A 119 12.58 17.36 -5.55
C PHE A 119 12.01 17.46 -6.96
N THR A 120 12.39 16.51 -7.81
CA THR A 120 11.89 16.37 -9.18
C THR A 120 11.25 15.00 -9.36
N ASP A 121 10.05 14.96 -9.93
CA ASP A 121 9.41 13.70 -10.35
C ASP A 121 10.23 13.04 -11.49
N VAL A 122 10.80 11.88 -11.20
CA VAL A 122 11.60 11.05 -12.11
C VAL A 122 10.94 9.69 -12.38
N SER A 123 9.66 9.51 -12.05
CA SER A 123 8.96 8.21 -12.09
C SER A 123 9.08 7.51 -13.44
N MET A 124 8.90 8.26 -14.52
CA MET A 124 8.97 7.73 -15.89
C MET A 124 10.38 7.30 -16.30
N GLN A 125 11.39 8.07 -15.88
CA GLN A 125 12.80 7.80 -16.11
C GLN A 125 13.25 6.59 -15.29
N ALA A 126 12.79 6.49 -14.05
CA ALA A 126 13.09 5.40 -13.14
C ALA A 126 12.33 4.11 -13.46
N GLY A 127 11.26 4.16 -14.26
CA GLY A 127 10.49 2.99 -14.67
C GLY A 127 9.32 2.63 -13.76
N ILE A 128 8.95 3.52 -12.83
CA ILE A 128 7.77 3.38 -11.96
C ILE A 128 6.52 3.76 -12.77
N LYS A 129 5.98 2.82 -13.55
CA LYS A 129 4.92 3.07 -14.55
C LYS A 129 3.61 2.35 -14.29
N ASP A 130 3.65 1.34 -13.43
CA ASP A 130 2.50 0.49 -13.15
C ASP A 130 1.47 1.30 -12.33
N ASP A 131 0.19 1.04 -12.55
CA ASP A 131 -0.90 1.69 -11.81
C ASP A 131 -1.38 0.83 -10.65
N GLY A 132 -1.84 1.47 -9.57
CA GLY A 132 -2.12 0.75 -8.35
C GLY A 132 -3.18 1.37 -7.46
N TYR A 133 -3.50 0.64 -6.41
CA TYR A 133 -4.25 1.16 -5.27
C TYR A 133 -3.36 1.09 -4.03
N GLY A 134 -2.18 1.70 -4.11
CA GLY A 134 -1.17 1.62 -3.06
C GLY A 134 -1.71 2.11 -1.72
N LEU A 135 -1.52 1.33 -0.66
CA LEU A 135 -1.94 1.65 0.71
C LEU A 135 -0.77 1.66 1.70
N GLY A 136 0.29 0.91 1.42
CA GLY A 136 1.49 0.89 2.25
C GLY A 136 2.75 0.67 1.42
N VAL A 137 3.86 1.23 1.92
CA VAL A 137 5.17 1.19 1.28
C VAL A 137 6.20 0.78 2.32
N VAL A 138 7.07 -0.16 1.97
CA VAL A 138 8.19 -0.58 2.80
C VAL A 138 9.47 -0.55 1.97
N ILE A 139 10.53 0.01 2.55
CA ILE A 139 11.86 0.07 1.97
C ILE A 139 12.73 -0.98 2.67
N SER A 140 13.36 -1.86 1.91
CA SER A 140 14.30 -2.86 2.42
C SER A 140 15.22 -3.34 1.31
N ASP A 141 16.36 -3.93 1.65
CA ASP A 141 17.23 -4.64 0.70
C ASP A 141 16.75 -6.09 0.56
N PHE A 142 15.72 -6.33 -0.25
CA PHE A 142 15.05 -7.64 -0.32
C PHE A 142 15.93 -8.71 -0.99
N ASN A 143 16.85 -8.28 -1.85
CA ASN A 143 17.77 -9.17 -2.55
C ASN A 143 19.21 -9.17 -1.98
N SER A 144 19.43 -8.51 -0.83
CA SER A 144 20.71 -8.45 -0.11
C SER A 144 21.88 -7.96 -0.97
N ASP A 145 21.63 -7.00 -1.86
CA ASP A 145 22.62 -6.50 -2.80
C ASP A 145 23.21 -5.12 -2.43
N GLY A 146 22.78 -4.60 -1.28
CA GLY A 146 23.22 -3.34 -0.67
C GLY A 146 22.54 -2.09 -1.23
N TRP A 147 21.44 -2.24 -1.95
CA TRP A 147 20.62 -1.15 -2.49
C TRP A 147 19.19 -1.25 -1.95
N PRO A 148 18.53 -0.12 -1.65
CA PRO A 148 17.17 -0.13 -1.17
C PRO A 148 16.20 -0.46 -2.32
N ASP A 149 15.35 -1.45 -2.07
CA ASP A 149 14.22 -1.83 -2.91
C ASP A 149 12.91 -1.31 -2.29
N VAL A 150 11.83 -1.34 -3.07
CA VAL A 150 10.50 -0.86 -2.64
C VAL A 150 9.47 -1.97 -2.77
N TYR A 151 8.80 -2.30 -1.66
CA TYR A 151 7.56 -3.09 -1.68
C TYR A 151 6.35 -2.16 -1.52
N VAL A 152 5.36 -2.32 -2.38
CA VAL A 152 4.09 -1.58 -2.30
C VAL A 152 2.94 -2.57 -2.15
N ALA A 153 2.14 -2.37 -1.12
CA ALA A 153 0.91 -3.12 -0.87
C ALA A 153 -0.27 -2.41 -1.55
N ASP A 154 -0.95 -3.14 -2.44
CA ASP A 154 -2.04 -2.62 -3.23
C ASP A 154 -3.40 -3.20 -2.81
N ASP A 155 -4.43 -2.35 -2.84
CA ASP A 155 -5.80 -2.76 -2.57
C ASP A 155 -6.50 -3.36 -3.80
N PHE A 156 -7.62 -4.02 -3.55
CA PHE A 156 -8.56 -4.53 -4.54
C PHE A 156 -8.02 -5.59 -5.49
N LEU A 157 -7.92 -5.30 -6.79
CA LEU A 157 -7.47 -6.25 -7.81
C LEU A 157 -6.04 -5.92 -8.28
N SER A 158 -5.50 -4.77 -7.87
CA SER A 158 -4.15 -4.41 -8.23
C SER A 158 -3.18 -5.26 -7.44
N ASN A 159 -2.28 -5.94 -8.15
CA ASN A 159 -1.24 -6.73 -7.52
C ASN A 159 -0.26 -5.81 -6.79
N ASP A 160 0.28 -6.31 -5.68
CA ASP A 160 1.40 -5.70 -4.97
C ASP A 160 2.59 -5.49 -5.93
N TYR A 161 3.48 -4.57 -5.55
CA TYR A 161 4.70 -4.29 -6.30
C TYR A 161 5.94 -4.64 -5.49
N LEU A 162 6.95 -5.21 -6.16
CA LEU A 162 8.31 -5.32 -5.63
C LEU A 162 9.28 -4.76 -6.64
N TRP A 163 9.64 -3.50 -6.45
CA TRP A 163 10.58 -2.74 -7.26
C TRP A 163 12.01 -3.00 -6.80
N LEU A 164 12.76 -3.80 -7.55
CA LEU A 164 14.19 -3.95 -7.30
C LEU A 164 14.97 -2.80 -7.93
N ASN A 165 15.93 -2.26 -7.18
CA ASN A 165 16.79 -1.18 -7.64
C ASN A 165 17.86 -1.68 -8.62
N ASN A 166 17.90 -1.11 -9.82
CA ASN A 166 18.86 -1.50 -10.85
C ASN A 166 20.24 -0.81 -10.71
N LYS A 167 20.45 0.00 -9.66
CA LYS A 167 21.74 0.65 -9.33
C LYS A 167 22.21 1.67 -10.36
N ASN A 168 21.28 2.16 -11.17
CA ASN A 168 21.52 3.10 -12.26
C ASN A 168 20.43 4.17 -12.34
N GLY A 169 19.71 4.37 -11.25
CA GLY A 169 18.60 5.30 -11.15
C GLY A 169 17.25 4.77 -11.63
N THR A 170 17.15 3.46 -11.91
CA THR A 170 15.92 2.82 -12.38
C THR A 170 15.53 1.62 -11.52
N PHE A 171 14.27 1.19 -11.65
CA PHE A 171 13.70 0.06 -10.93
C PHE A 171 13.10 -0.96 -11.89
N THR A 172 12.92 -2.19 -11.39
CA THR A 172 12.20 -3.24 -12.11
C THR A 172 11.21 -3.94 -11.19
N ASN A 173 9.94 -3.96 -11.57
CA ASN A 173 8.93 -4.75 -10.89
C ASN A 173 9.24 -6.25 -11.06
N THR A 174 9.51 -6.93 -9.95
CA THR A 174 9.83 -8.36 -9.91
C THR A 174 8.80 -9.19 -9.19
N ILE A 175 7.65 -8.62 -8.78
CA ILE A 175 6.69 -9.30 -7.91
C ILE A 175 6.30 -10.69 -8.42
N ALA A 176 6.00 -10.82 -9.72
CA ALA A 176 5.61 -12.07 -10.36
C ALA A 176 6.72 -13.14 -10.38
N LYS A 177 7.98 -12.73 -10.24
CA LYS A 177 9.16 -13.62 -10.18
C LYS A 177 9.50 -13.99 -8.74
N SER A 178 9.16 -13.13 -7.78
CA SER A 178 9.57 -13.23 -6.38
C SER A 178 8.52 -13.93 -5.51
N ILE A 179 7.24 -13.60 -5.71
CA ILE A 179 6.10 -14.06 -4.90
C ILE A 179 5.10 -14.80 -5.78
N ARG A 180 4.58 -15.94 -5.29
CA ARG A 180 3.63 -16.77 -6.04
C ARG A 180 2.17 -16.54 -5.72
N HIS A 181 1.88 -16.02 -4.52
CA HIS A 181 0.54 -15.71 -4.05
C HIS A 181 0.58 -14.44 -3.22
N GLN A 182 -0.34 -13.52 -3.47
CA GLN A 182 -0.46 -12.25 -2.76
C GLN A 182 -1.80 -12.20 -2.01
N SER A 183 -1.89 -11.29 -1.04
CA SER A 183 -3.20 -10.91 -0.48
C SER A 183 -4.05 -10.29 -1.59
N TYR A 184 -5.37 -10.36 -1.48
CA TYR A 184 -6.25 -9.76 -2.47
C TYR A 184 -6.34 -8.25 -2.24
N SER A 185 -6.61 -7.85 -1.00
CA SER A 185 -6.61 -6.45 -0.60
C SER A 185 -5.47 -6.23 0.38
N SER A 186 -4.26 -6.00 -0.11
CA SER A 186 -3.10 -5.71 0.75
C SER A 186 -3.24 -4.30 1.33
N MET A 187 -3.78 -4.22 2.54
CA MET A 187 -4.06 -2.93 3.19
C MET A 187 -2.90 -2.44 4.07
N GLY A 188 -2.32 -3.35 4.86
CA GLY A 188 -1.18 -3.07 5.72
C GLY A 188 0.01 -3.92 5.31
N VAL A 189 1.22 -3.35 5.39
CA VAL A 189 2.46 -4.04 5.07
C VAL A 189 3.57 -3.62 6.02
N ASP A 190 4.43 -4.58 6.37
CA ASP A 190 5.70 -4.34 7.06
C ASP A 190 6.72 -5.41 6.62
N ALA A 191 8.01 -5.11 6.76
CA ALA A 191 9.08 -6.04 6.46
C ALA A 191 10.13 -6.06 7.56
N ALA A 192 10.51 -7.26 7.99
CA ALA A 192 11.58 -7.47 8.95
C ALA A 192 12.14 -8.88 8.80
N ASP A 193 13.37 -9.09 9.26
CA ASP A 193 13.94 -10.41 9.46
C ASP A 193 13.31 -11.04 10.72
N ILE A 194 12.28 -11.87 10.53
CA ILE A 194 11.49 -12.43 11.65
C ILE A 194 12.16 -13.65 12.25
N ASN A 195 13.06 -14.30 11.50
CA ASN A 195 13.68 -15.56 11.88
C ASN A 195 15.19 -15.43 12.20
N ASN A 196 15.72 -14.21 12.13
CA ASN A 196 17.11 -13.83 12.36
C ASN A 196 18.10 -14.51 11.39
N ASP A 197 17.72 -14.73 10.12
CA ASP A 197 18.60 -15.30 9.09
C ASP A 197 19.31 -14.24 8.21
N GLY A 198 19.05 -12.97 8.47
CA GLY A 198 19.61 -11.82 7.74
C GLY A 198 18.83 -11.44 6.49
N LEU A 199 17.67 -12.06 6.22
CA LEU A 199 16.83 -11.77 5.07
C LEU A 199 15.53 -11.09 5.53
N ALA A 200 15.13 -10.01 4.85
CA ALA A 200 13.88 -9.35 5.16
C ALA A 200 12.69 -10.17 4.63
N ASP A 201 11.79 -10.56 5.53
CA ASP A 201 10.48 -11.14 5.23
C ASP A 201 9.44 -10.04 5.05
N VAL A 202 8.34 -10.34 4.35
CA VAL A 202 7.25 -9.36 4.12
C VAL A 202 5.95 -9.91 4.68
N VAL A 203 5.21 -9.08 5.42
CA VAL A 203 3.85 -9.38 5.87
C VAL A 203 2.89 -8.43 5.16
N THR A 204 1.81 -8.96 4.59
CA THR A 204 0.68 -8.16 4.12
C THR A 204 -0.62 -8.58 4.80
N LEU A 205 -1.47 -7.60 5.05
CA LEU A 205 -2.75 -7.76 5.74
C LEU A 205 -3.94 -7.62 4.79
N ASP A 206 -4.98 -8.39 5.06
CA ASP A 206 -6.22 -8.50 4.31
C ASP A 206 -7.41 -8.59 5.31
N MET A 207 -8.57 -9.01 4.84
CA MET A 207 -9.85 -8.93 5.55
C MET A 207 -10.52 -10.27 5.84
N LEU A 208 -9.77 -11.39 5.79
CA LEU A 208 -10.34 -12.71 6.06
C LEU A 208 -10.76 -12.84 7.54
N PRO A 209 -12.05 -13.11 7.84
CA PRO A 209 -12.48 -13.23 9.22
C PRO A 209 -11.83 -14.38 9.96
N GLU A 210 -11.64 -14.28 11.26
CA GLU A 210 -11.04 -15.37 12.06
C GLU A 210 -12.03 -16.55 12.19
N THR A 211 -13.26 -16.25 12.61
CA THR A 211 -14.27 -17.27 12.95
C THR A 211 -15.03 -17.79 11.74
N ASN A 212 -15.44 -19.06 11.80
CA ASN A 212 -16.24 -19.69 10.75
C ASN A 212 -17.63 -19.08 10.59
N GLU A 213 -18.20 -18.55 11.68
CA GLU A 213 -19.48 -17.84 11.65
C GLU A 213 -19.37 -16.60 10.76
N ARG A 214 -18.40 -15.71 11.05
CA ARG A 214 -18.17 -14.51 10.24
C ARG A 214 -17.88 -14.82 8.79
N LYS A 215 -17.06 -15.83 8.51
CA LYS A 215 -16.78 -16.28 7.12
C LYS A 215 -18.06 -16.62 6.35
N LYS A 216 -19.08 -17.17 7.02
CA LYS A 216 -20.35 -17.57 6.40
C LYS A 216 -21.38 -16.45 6.34
N THR A 217 -21.25 -15.44 7.18
CA THR A 217 -22.14 -14.28 7.20
C THR A 217 -21.59 -13.09 6.40
N SER A 218 -20.34 -13.14 5.93
CA SER A 218 -19.73 -12.10 5.10
C SER A 218 -19.80 -12.44 3.60
N VAL A 219 -19.98 -11.41 2.76
CA VAL A 219 -19.96 -11.56 1.30
C VAL A 219 -18.54 -11.43 0.78
N PHE A 220 -18.10 -12.47 0.07
CA PHE A 220 -16.84 -12.48 -0.68
C PHE A 220 -17.11 -12.86 -2.13
N PHE A 221 -16.34 -12.29 -3.06
CA PHE A 221 -16.54 -12.47 -4.49
C PHE A 221 -15.50 -13.39 -5.15
N MET A 222 -14.67 -14.06 -4.33
CA MET A 222 -13.67 -15.03 -4.80
C MET A 222 -14.35 -16.31 -5.30
N ASN A 223 -14.15 -16.62 -6.58
CA ASN A 223 -14.56 -17.88 -7.19
C ASN A 223 -13.58 -18.27 -8.29
N TYR A 224 -13.66 -19.53 -8.74
CA TYR A 224 -12.72 -20.08 -9.72
C TYR A 224 -12.78 -19.33 -11.06
N GLU A 225 -13.96 -18.98 -11.54
CA GLU A 225 -14.16 -18.28 -12.81
C GLU A 225 -13.53 -16.88 -12.77
N ARG A 226 -13.71 -16.16 -11.66
CA ARG A 226 -13.08 -14.86 -11.42
C ARG A 226 -11.55 -14.99 -11.42
N TYR A 227 -11.02 -15.92 -10.62
CA TYR A 227 -9.58 -16.19 -10.53
C TYR A 227 -8.95 -16.51 -11.90
N GLN A 228 -9.60 -17.34 -12.71
CA GLN A 228 -9.11 -17.62 -14.07
C GLN A 228 -9.18 -16.37 -14.96
N THR A 229 -10.23 -15.56 -14.83
CA THR A 229 -10.41 -14.34 -15.62
C THR A 229 -9.35 -13.29 -15.29
N GLU A 230 -9.04 -13.10 -14.02
CA GLU A 230 -7.95 -12.21 -13.54
C GLU A 230 -6.61 -12.66 -14.14
N ARG A 231 -6.27 -13.94 -14.03
CA ARG A 231 -5.04 -14.49 -14.61
C ARG A 231 -4.95 -14.34 -16.13
N MET A 232 -6.07 -14.49 -16.84
CA MET A 232 -6.12 -14.26 -18.29
C MET A 232 -5.91 -12.79 -18.67
N ARG A 233 -6.12 -11.84 -17.73
CA ARG A 233 -5.82 -10.41 -17.92
C ARG A 233 -4.44 -9.99 -17.45
N GLY A 234 -3.64 -10.92 -16.95
CA GLY A 234 -2.26 -10.66 -16.54
C GLY A 234 -2.09 -10.22 -15.09
N TYR A 235 -3.08 -10.51 -14.24
CA TYR A 235 -2.93 -10.38 -12.79
C TYR A 235 -2.23 -11.62 -12.20
N GLU A 236 -1.45 -11.40 -11.14
CA GLU A 236 -0.85 -12.45 -10.33
C GLU A 236 -1.90 -13.15 -9.45
N PRO A 237 -1.64 -14.38 -8.95
CA PRO A 237 -2.56 -15.08 -8.06
C PRO A 237 -2.74 -14.37 -6.70
N GLU A 238 -3.98 -14.01 -6.39
CA GLU A 238 -4.37 -13.35 -5.14
C GLU A 238 -5.42 -14.14 -4.36
N PHE A 239 -5.36 -14.03 -3.03
CA PHE A 239 -6.33 -14.65 -2.14
C PHE A 239 -6.63 -13.75 -0.95
N MET A 240 -7.90 -13.65 -0.60
CA MET A 240 -8.35 -12.85 0.54
C MET A 240 -7.91 -13.48 1.87
N ARG A 241 -6.74 -13.09 2.36
CA ARG A 241 -6.13 -13.49 3.64
C ARG A 241 -4.79 -12.77 3.82
N ASN A 242 -4.38 -12.61 5.06
CA ASN A 242 -3.02 -12.12 5.33
C ASN A 242 -1.99 -13.11 4.78
N MET A 243 -0.85 -12.56 4.35
CA MET A 243 0.28 -13.32 3.85
C MET A 243 1.52 -13.00 4.69
N LEU A 244 2.30 -14.03 5.00
CA LEU A 244 3.67 -13.89 5.47
C LEU A 244 4.58 -14.53 4.42
N GLN A 245 5.33 -13.70 3.71
CA GLN A 245 6.29 -14.07 2.69
C GLN A 245 7.65 -14.26 3.36
N LEU A 246 7.99 -15.50 3.68
CA LEU A 246 9.30 -15.86 4.22
C LEU A 246 10.35 -15.80 3.10
N ASN A 247 11.37 -14.98 3.27
CA ASN A 247 12.45 -14.85 2.31
C ASN A 247 13.36 -16.08 2.40
N ASN A 248 13.59 -16.74 1.25
CA ASN A 248 14.46 -17.93 1.19
C ASN A 248 15.80 -17.62 0.49
N GLY A 249 16.11 -16.34 0.32
CA GLY A 249 17.28 -15.84 -0.37
C GLY A 249 16.99 -15.58 -1.84
N ASN A 250 18.03 -15.70 -2.66
CA ASN A 250 18.00 -15.18 -4.03
C ASN A 250 18.15 -16.25 -5.10
N ARG A 251 17.57 -15.95 -6.27
CA ARG A 251 17.76 -16.71 -7.50
C ARG A 251 18.17 -15.78 -8.63
N LEU A 252 19.19 -16.19 -9.37
CA LEU A 252 19.55 -15.51 -10.58
C LEU A 252 18.49 -15.76 -11.66
N ARG A 253 17.97 -14.69 -12.27
CA ARG A 253 16.99 -14.71 -13.36
C ARG A 253 17.50 -13.85 -14.49
N GLY A 254 18.31 -14.46 -15.36
CA GLY A 254 19.13 -13.73 -16.32
C GLY A 254 20.30 -13.07 -15.58
N ASP A 255 20.29 -11.76 -15.57
CA ASP A 255 21.31 -10.86 -15.02
C ASP A 255 20.81 -10.17 -13.73
N THR A 256 19.55 -10.38 -13.34
CA THR A 256 18.96 -9.85 -12.11
C THR A 256 19.01 -10.89 -10.99
N LEU A 257 19.48 -10.48 -9.81
CA LEU A 257 19.36 -11.24 -8.57
C LEU A 257 17.97 -10.97 -7.97
N VAL A 258 17.08 -11.97 -8.01
CA VAL A 258 15.68 -11.83 -7.61
C VAL A 258 15.44 -12.61 -6.32
N PRO A 259 14.83 -12.01 -5.28
CA PRO A 259 14.50 -12.72 -4.05
C PRO A 259 13.39 -13.73 -4.33
N PHE A 260 13.35 -14.84 -3.58
CA PHE A 260 12.26 -15.79 -3.70
C PHE A 260 11.65 -16.10 -2.35
N PHE A 261 10.32 -15.98 -2.29
CA PHE A 261 9.59 -16.10 -1.05
C PHE A 261 8.75 -17.38 -0.98
N SER A 262 8.54 -17.84 0.25
CA SER A 262 7.54 -18.85 0.59
C SER A 262 6.43 -18.18 1.36
N GLU A 263 5.21 -18.27 0.86
CA GLU A 263 4.05 -17.82 1.60
C GLU A 263 3.73 -18.87 2.71
N ILE A 264 3.79 -18.44 3.97
CA ILE A 264 3.62 -19.28 5.17
C ILE A 264 2.57 -18.75 6.16
N GLY A 265 1.76 -17.76 5.80
CA GLY A 265 0.81 -17.09 6.69
C GLY A 265 -0.19 -18.03 7.35
N GLN A 266 -0.61 -19.10 6.65
CA GLN A 266 -1.45 -20.15 7.26
C GLN A 266 -0.69 -21.00 8.28
N MET A 267 0.58 -21.34 7.99
CA MET A 267 1.42 -22.12 8.91
C MET A 267 1.81 -21.31 10.15
N ALA A 268 2.03 -20.01 9.96
CA ALA A 268 2.33 -19.06 11.03
C ALA A 268 1.09 -18.67 11.86
N GLY A 269 -0.12 -19.06 11.43
CA GLY A 269 -1.36 -18.78 12.15
C GLY A 269 -1.87 -17.34 12.01
N ILE A 270 -1.36 -16.56 11.06
CA ILE A 270 -1.72 -15.15 10.87
C ILE A 270 -2.73 -14.92 9.75
N ALA A 271 -3.11 -15.95 8.98
CA ALA A 271 -3.88 -15.78 7.74
C ALA A 271 -5.27 -15.15 7.91
N ALA A 272 -5.84 -15.15 9.12
CA ALA A 272 -7.21 -14.71 9.35
C ALA A 272 -7.33 -13.97 10.68
N THR A 273 -7.13 -12.65 10.64
CA THR A 273 -7.22 -11.76 11.81
C THR A 273 -8.31 -10.71 11.61
N ASP A 274 -9.41 -11.08 10.94
CA ASP A 274 -10.47 -10.15 10.56
C ASP A 274 -9.97 -8.99 9.67
N TRP A 275 -10.75 -7.91 9.55
CA TRP A 275 -10.43 -6.77 8.70
C TRP A 275 -9.21 -6.01 9.21
N SER A 276 -8.03 -6.36 8.73
CA SER A 276 -6.76 -5.94 9.29
C SER A 276 -6.18 -4.76 8.51
N TRP A 277 -5.65 -3.76 9.22
CA TRP A 277 -5.26 -2.46 8.62
C TRP A 277 -3.78 -2.16 8.76
N SER A 278 -3.18 -2.46 9.92
CA SER A 278 -1.78 -2.15 10.19
C SER A 278 -1.11 -3.33 10.89
N VAL A 279 0.08 -3.65 10.41
CA VAL A 279 1.03 -4.60 11.00
C VAL A 279 2.27 -3.82 11.43
N LEU A 280 2.84 -4.18 12.57
CA LEU A 280 4.15 -3.73 13.02
C LEU A 280 4.98 -4.95 13.48
N LEU A 281 6.18 -5.06 12.94
CA LEU A 281 7.18 -6.07 13.28
C LEU A 281 8.27 -5.41 14.11
N ALA A 282 8.30 -5.75 15.40
CA ALA A 282 9.30 -5.23 16.33
C ALA A 282 9.55 -6.23 17.45
N ASP A 283 10.72 -6.17 18.06
CA ASP A 283 10.99 -6.92 19.28
C ASP A 283 10.34 -6.20 20.47
N PHE A 284 9.06 -6.45 20.73
CA PHE A 284 8.29 -5.75 21.76
C PHE A 284 8.66 -6.23 23.16
N ASN A 285 9.19 -7.45 23.27
CA ASN A 285 9.53 -8.08 24.54
C ASN A 285 11.05 -8.08 24.85
N ASN A 286 11.89 -7.64 23.91
CA ASN A 286 13.35 -7.58 23.94
C ASN A 286 14.05 -8.96 24.05
N ASP A 287 13.52 -10.00 23.41
CA ASP A 287 14.11 -11.36 23.39
C ASP A 287 14.97 -11.66 22.14
N GLY A 288 15.08 -10.69 21.23
CA GLY A 288 15.81 -10.79 19.97
C GLY A 288 14.98 -11.29 18.79
N TRP A 289 13.72 -11.70 18.99
CA TRP A 289 12.81 -12.11 17.93
C TRP A 289 11.80 -11.01 17.63
N LYS A 290 11.36 -10.92 16.37
CA LYS A 290 10.32 -9.95 15.99
C LYS A 290 8.96 -10.50 16.41
N ASP A 291 8.27 -9.76 17.27
CA ASP A 291 6.86 -9.93 17.54
C ASP A 291 6.05 -9.23 16.42
N MET A 292 4.82 -9.69 16.20
CA MET A 292 3.89 -9.11 15.22
C MET A 292 2.69 -8.50 15.94
N HIS A 293 2.46 -7.21 15.74
CA HIS A 293 1.27 -6.52 16.21
C HIS A 293 0.35 -6.18 15.05
N VAL A 294 -0.84 -6.79 15.02
CA VAL A 294 -1.88 -6.53 14.00
C VAL A 294 -3.03 -5.77 14.63
N THR A 295 -3.42 -4.66 14.00
CA THR A 295 -4.65 -3.94 14.33
C THR A 295 -5.72 -4.21 13.29
N ASN A 296 -6.93 -4.53 13.76
CA ASN A 296 -8.05 -4.88 12.92
C ASN A 296 -9.32 -4.14 13.37
N GLY A 297 -10.29 -4.07 12.46
CA GLY A 297 -11.66 -3.73 12.78
C GLY A 297 -12.42 -2.89 11.79
N ILE A 298 -13.74 -2.99 11.89
CA ILE A 298 -14.68 -2.15 11.13
C ILE A 298 -15.78 -1.66 12.05
N GLY A 299 -16.19 -0.40 11.87
CA GLY A 299 -17.21 0.20 12.73
C GLY A 299 -18.58 -0.48 12.63
N ARG A 300 -18.98 -0.89 11.43
CA ARG A 300 -20.24 -1.61 11.12
C ARG A 300 -19.97 -2.69 10.10
N ASP A 301 -20.61 -3.84 10.22
CA ASP A 301 -20.43 -4.97 9.30
C ASP A 301 -21.14 -4.76 7.96
N PHE A 302 -20.67 -3.82 7.15
CA PHE A 302 -21.27 -3.50 5.85
C PHE A 302 -21.05 -4.59 4.79
N ILE A 303 -20.24 -5.61 5.08
CA ILE A 303 -20.07 -6.81 4.25
C ILE A 303 -20.94 -7.97 4.71
N ASN A 304 -21.78 -7.79 5.73
CA ASN A 304 -22.74 -8.80 6.16
C ASN A 304 -23.73 -9.16 5.04
N ALA A 305 -23.92 -10.45 4.78
CA ALA A 305 -24.75 -10.97 3.69
C ALA A 305 -26.20 -10.51 3.78
N ASP A 306 -26.79 -10.48 4.97
CA ASP A 306 -28.17 -10.00 5.16
C ASP A 306 -28.27 -8.49 4.89
N PHE A 307 -27.24 -7.73 5.26
CA PHE A 307 -27.19 -6.30 4.97
C PHE A 307 -27.02 -6.03 3.47
N VAL A 308 -26.14 -6.76 2.80
CA VAL A 308 -25.88 -6.63 1.37
C VAL A 308 -27.14 -7.01 0.58
N GLU A 309 -27.80 -8.11 0.93
CA GLU A 309 -29.05 -8.54 0.31
C GLU A 309 -30.18 -7.51 0.52
N PHE A 310 -30.36 -7.04 1.76
CA PHE A 310 -31.32 -5.97 2.05
C PHE A 310 -31.05 -4.72 1.20
N SER A 311 -29.79 -4.30 1.11
CA SER A 311 -29.39 -3.10 0.38
C SER A 311 -29.66 -3.25 -1.12
N SER A 312 -29.34 -4.41 -1.69
CA SER A 312 -29.63 -4.75 -3.09
C SER A 312 -31.14 -4.69 -3.38
N GLN A 313 -31.97 -5.31 -2.52
CA GLN A 313 -33.42 -5.29 -2.67
C GLN A 313 -33.98 -3.87 -2.63
N VAL A 314 -33.54 -3.04 -1.66
CA VAL A 314 -34.00 -1.65 -1.53
C VAL A 314 -33.60 -0.82 -2.74
N LEU A 315 -32.37 -0.94 -3.23
CA LEU A 315 -31.86 -0.17 -4.37
C LEU A 315 -32.51 -0.58 -5.71
N ASN A 316 -32.98 -1.82 -5.83
CA ASN A 316 -33.66 -2.33 -7.04
C ASN A 316 -35.18 -2.05 -7.06
N THR A 317 -35.76 -1.54 -5.97
CA THR A 317 -37.18 -1.16 -5.95
C THR A 317 -37.44 0.12 -6.76
N SER A 318 -38.67 0.32 -7.22
CA SER A 318 -39.08 1.62 -7.78
C SER A 318 -39.32 2.62 -6.65
N GLY A 319 -38.61 3.75 -6.66
CA GLY A 319 -38.75 4.79 -5.64
C GLY A 319 -37.75 5.93 -5.83
N GLU A 320 -37.83 6.94 -4.98
CA GLU A 320 -36.84 8.01 -4.97
C GLU A 320 -35.50 7.51 -4.42
N LYS A 321 -34.41 7.74 -5.17
CA LYS A 321 -33.04 7.35 -4.76
C LYS A 321 -32.68 7.82 -3.36
N LYS A 322 -33.14 9.02 -2.97
CA LYS A 322 -32.86 9.60 -1.65
C LYS A 322 -33.50 8.78 -0.52
N GLU A 323 -34.71 8.28 -0.72
CA GLU A 323 -35.43 7.45 0.25
C GLU A 323 -34.78 6.06 0.36
N GLN A 324 -34.40 5.46 -0.77
CA GLN A 324 -33.67 4.19 -0.80
C GLN A 324 -32.36 4.28 -0.02
N GLN A 325 -31.55 5.31 -0.29
CA GLN A 325 -30.31 5.57 0.44
C GLN A 325 -30.53 5.81 1.94
N ALA A 326 -31.64 6.45 2.32
CA ALA A 326 -31.98 6.66 3.73
C ALA A 326 -32.27 5.33 4.44
N LYS A 327 -33.03 4.43 3.81
CA LYS A 327 -33.31 3.08 4.33
C LYS A 327 -32.03 2.25 4.48
N VAL A 328 -31.16 2.26 3.47
CA VAL A 328 -29.86 1.56 3.53
C VAL A 328 -29.01 2.11 4.68
N ARG A 329 -28.88 3.44 4.83
CA ARG A 329 -28.15 4.05 5.95
C ARG A 329 -28.73 3.70 7.31
N GLN A 330 -30.06 3.67 7.43
CA GLN A 330 -30.73 3.29 8.68
C GLN A 330 -30.44 1.84 9.04
N LYS A 331 -30.48 0.92 8.07
CA LYS A 331 -30.12 -0.48 8.29
C LYS A 331 -28.64 -0.62 8.66
N LEU A 332 -27.73 0.09 7.98
CA LEU A 332 -26.31 0.08 8.32
C LEU A 332 -26.08 0.55 9.76
N ALA A 333 -26.77 1.61 10.18
CA ALA A 333 -26.69 2.13 11.55
C ALA A 333 -27.29 1.19 12.60
N SER A 334 -28.17 0.26 12.20
CA SER A 334 -28.75 -0.75 13.08
C SER A 334 -27.92 -2.04 13.15
N LEU A 335 -26.83 -2.15 12.39
CA LEU A 335 -25.93 -3.30 12.49
C LEU A 335 -25.11 -3.19 13.77
N ASP A 336 -24.90 -4.33 14.41
CA ASP A 336 -23.99 -4.40 15.54
C ASP A 336 -22.58 -3.97 15.15
N HIS A 337 -21.82 -3.51 16.14
CA HIS A 337 -20.38 -3.39 15.97
C HIS A 337 -19.80 -4.79 15.79
N VAL A 338 -18.76 -4.91 14.98
CA VAL A 338 -17.98 -6.13 14.92
C VAL A 338 -17.18 -6.24 16.22
N ASN A 339 -17.51 -7.23 17.04
CA ASN A 339 -16.68 -7.60 18.19
C ASN A 339 -15.50 -8.42 17.65
N LEU A 340 -14.30 -7.90 17.83
CA LEU A 340 -13.03 -8.49 17.40
C LEU A 340 -12.34 -9.11 18.62
#